data_AF-A0A7S3PG25-F1
#
_entry.id   AF-A0A7S3PG25-F1
#
_cell.length_a   1.000
_cell.length_b   1.000
_cell.length_c   1.000
_cell.angle_alpha   90.00
_cell.angle_beta   90.00
_cell.angle_gamma   90.00
#
_symmetry.space_group_name_H-M   'P 1'
#
loop_
_entity.id
_entity.type
_entity.pdbx_description
1 polymer ?
#
loop_
_entity_poly.entity_id
_entity_poly.type
_entity_poly.pdbx_seq_one_letter_code
_entity_poly.pdbx_strand_id
1 'polypeptide(L)'
;MADDKQENQTPKTDADAEKPKKETKIELKFVTRPDKTEKETKLADIDGKIAELVRVRTSQEASLKELKEKTQPGRAVLEKLRNEIRVLNDKKNAIVRERDSLRARQDKTRQQQKSKREELRKFRASLKYSKLEDVDAEINRLEQYQSTVSLALKDEKDLIKQISSLRQERKKIEELKKLAGDSAEEGADDKTDLNEALKAKNLEINKLFDELNAKRDERKAISERKDNDSEKMNKVYNQVTKTREKVNELYAQKKAILTEWKKKNDEYYNYQRAL
;
A
#
# COMPACT_ATOMS: atom_id res chain seq x y z
N MET A 1 17.35 -50.67 48.79
CA MET A 1 16.49 -50.08 49.84
C MET A 1 15.07 -50.48 49.44
N ALA A 2 14.61 -51.67 49.82
CA ALA A 2 14.42 -52.15 51.19
C ALA A 2 13.21 -51.47 51.82
N ASP A 3 12.12 -52.23 51.82
CA ASP A 3 11.22 -52.48 52.95
C ASP A 3 10.32 -51.30 53.42
N ASP A 4 9.14 -51.53 54.01
CA ASP A 4 8.62 -52.79 54.57
C ASP A 4 7.09 -52.93 54.39
N LYS A 5 6.59 -54.16 54.53
CA LYS A 5 5.17 -54.46 54.78
C LYS A 5 4.91 -54.39 56.29
N GLN A 6 3.67 -54.05 56.67
CA GLN A 6 2.89 -54.68 57.75
C GLN A 6 1.52 -53.97 57.75
N GLU A 7 0.38 -54.58 57.49
CA GLU A 7 -0.12 -55.90 57.94
C GLU A 7 -0.04 -56.02 59.46
N ASN A 8 -1.17 -55.75 60.13
CA ASN A 8 -1.39 -56.24 61.49
C ASN A 8 -2.83 -56.72 61.65
N GLN A 9 -2.98 -57.80 62.41
CA GLN A 9 -4.14 -58.69 62.36
C GLN A 9 -5.16 -58.40 63.47
N THR A 10 -6.37 -58.92 63.27
CA THR A 10 -7.36 -59.10 64.35
C THR A 10 -6.86 -60.10 65.39
N PRO A 11 -7.49 -60.16 66.57
CA PRO A 11 -8.35 -61.33 66.79
C PRO A 11 -9.62 -61.11 67.67
N LYS A 12 -10.70 -61.87 67.34
CA LYS A 12 -11.55 -62.72 68.23
C LYS A 12 -12.06 -62.15 69.58
N THR A 13 -13.25 -62.40 70.14
CA THR A 13 -14.45 -63.28 69.92
C THR A 13 -15.55 -62.79 70.91
N ASP A 14 -16.82 -63.21 70.97
CA ASP A 14 -17.58 -64.33 70.36
C ASP A 14 -19.10 -63.97 70.21
N ALA A 15 -19.98 -64.99 70.18
CA ALA A 15 -21.46 -64.96 70.27
C ALA A 15 -22.04 -64.26 71.55
N ASP A 16 -23.33 -63.93 71.68
CA ASP A 16 -24.54 -64.49 71.04
C ASP A 16 -25.76 -63.51 71.14
N ALA A 17 -26.94 -63.97 70.72
CA ALA A 17 -28.31 -63.46 70.92
C ALA A 17 -28.98 -62.69 69.76
N GLU A 18 -30.27 -63.01 69.58
CA GLU A 18 -30.95 -62.94 68.29
C GLU A 18 -32.22 -62.06 68.34
N LYS A 19 -32.40 -61.18 67.32
CA LYS A 19 -33.69 -60.55 66.91
C LYS A 19 -34.37 -59.56 67.89
N PRO A 20 -35.37 -58.76 67.44
CA PRO A 20 -35.98 -58.72 66.11
C PRO A 20 -35.75 -57.43 65.30
N LYS A 21 -35.89 -57.57 63.97
CA LYS A 21 -36.06 -56.43 63.05
C LYS A 21 -37.27 -55.60 63.50
N LYS A 22 -37.09 -54.31 63.76
CA LYS A 22 -38.19 -53.35 63.63
C LYS A 22 -38.29 -52.95 62.18
N GLU A 23 -39.34 -53.44 61.53
CA GLU A 23 -39.73 -53.04 60.18
C GLU A 23 -40.03 -51.54 60.18
N THR A 24 -39.09 -50.73 59.71
CA THR A 24 -39.41 -49.40 59.20
C THR A 24 -40.22 -49.60 57.93
N LYS A 25 -41.55 -49.66 58.13
CA LYS A 25 -42.58 -49.75 57.10
C LYS A 25 -42.28 -48.70 56.04
N ILE A 26 -41.72 -49.14 54.91
CA ILE A 26 -41.42 -48.26 53.79
C ILE A 26 -42.77 -47.70 53.34
N GLU A 27 -42.95 -46.39 53.44
CA GLU A 27 -44.08 -45.72 52.82
C GLU A 27 -43.92 -45.85 51.31
N LEU A 28 -44.49 -46.94 50.79
CA LEU A 28 -44.58 -47.29 49.38
C LEU A 28 -45.45 -46.26 48.66
N LYS A 29 -44.88 -45.08 48.42
CA LYS A 29 -45.47 -44.03 47.58
C LYS A 29 -45.72 -44.63 46.20
N PHE A 30 -46.99 -44.69 45.81
CA PHE A 30 -47.39 -45.22 44.52
C PHE A 30 -46.73 -44.43 43.38
N VAL A 31 -45.86 -45.11 42.62
CA VAL A 31 -45.22 -44.55 41.43
C VAL A 31 -45.98 -45.06 40.20
N THR A 32 -46.49 -44.14 39.38
CA THR A 32 -47.12 -44.49 38.10
C THR A 32 -46.07 -44.92 37.09
N ARG A 33 -46.42 -45.86 36.20
CA ARG A 33 -45.55 -46.27 35.10
C ARG A 33 -45.28 -45.06 34.18
N PRO A 34 -44.02 -44.73 33.85
CA PRO A 34 -43.73 -43.61 32.96
C PRO A 34 -44.27 -43.86 31.55
N ASP A 35 -44.91 -42.85 30.96
CA ASP A 35 -45.41 -42.96 29.60
C ASP A 35 -44.26 -43.10 28.60
N LYS A 36 -44.26 -44.23 27.88
CA LYS A 36 -43.27 -44.55 26.85
C LYS A 36 -43.59 -43.84 25.54
N THR A 37 -44.87 -43.67 25.20
CA THR A 37 -45.33 -43.05 23.96
C THR A 37 -45.02 -41.55 23.96
N GLU A 38 -45.28 -40.83 25.06
CA GLU A 38 -44.90 -39.42 25.20
C GLU A 38 -43.39 -39.20 25.05
N LYS A 39 -42.59 -40.12 25.61
CA LYS A 39 -41.12 -40.07 25.51
C LYS A 39 -40.69 -40.28 24.06
N GLU A 40 -41.24 -41.27 23.38
CA GLU A 40 -40.91 -41.58 21.98
C GLU A 40 -41.32 -40.44 21.03
N THR A 41 -42.49 -39.83 21.22
CA THR A 41 -42.91 -38.66 20.43
C THR A 41 -42.01 -37.43 20.67
N LYS A 42 -41.64 -37.15 21.94
CA LYS A 42 -40.73 -36.03 22.28
C LYS A 42 -39.33 -36.25 21.73
N LEU A 43 -38.84 -37.48 21.71
CA LEU A 43 -37.55 -37.84 21.11
C LEU A 43 -37.58 -37.75 19.58
N ALA A 44 -38.66 -38.17 18.93
CA ALA A 44 -38.83 -38.07 17.48
C ALA A 44 -38.89 -36.62 16.99
N ASP A 45 -39.58 -35.73 17.71
CA ASP A 45 -39.61 -34.28 17.43
C ASP A 45 -38.22 -33.65 17.55
N ILE A 46 -37.47 -33.96 18.62
CA ILE A 46 -36.10 -33.48 18.80
C ILE A 46 -35.17 -34.03 17.71
N ASP A 47 -35.27 -35.30 17.35
CA ASP A 47 -34.46 -35.90 16.29
C ASP A 47 -34.78 -35.34 14.90
N GLY A 48 -36.05 -35.00 14.62
CA GLY A 48 -36.45 -34.26 13.44
C GLY A 48 -35.80 -32.87 13.37
N LYS A 49 -35.87 -32.10 14.46
CA LYS A 49 -35.24 -30.77 14.58
C LYS A 49 -33.72 -30.82 14.47
N ILE A 50 -33.07 -31.84 15.05
CA ILE A 50 -31.63 -32.07 14.89
C ILE A 50 -31.30 -32.37 13.42
N ALA A 51 -32.05 -33.25 12.75
CA ALA A 51 -31.81 -33.59 11.35
C ALA A 51 -31.97 -32.38 10.41
N GLU A 52 -32.96 -31.51 10.67
CA GLU A 52 -33.15 -30.26 9.94
C GLU A 52 -31.99 -29.29 10.15
N LEU A 53 -31.63 -28.98 11.41
CA LEU A 53 -30.53 -28.06 11.71
C LEU A 53 -29.16 -28.59 11.24
N VAL A 54 -28.94 -29.90 11.24
CA VAL A 54 -27.73 -30.51 10.66
C VAL A 54 -27.68 -30.31 9.14
N ARG A 55 -28.80 -30.46 8.41
CA ARG A 55 -28.88 -30.15 6.97
C ARG A 55 -28.62 -28.67 6.67
N VAL A 56 -29.18 -27.77 7.48
CA VAL A 56 -28.92 -26.32 7.38
C VAL A 56 -27.44 -26.03 7.64
N ARG A 57 -26.84 -26.64 8.67
CA ARG A 57 -25.42 -26.48 8.99
C ARG A 57 -24.51 -26.98 7.86
N THR A 58 -24.75 -28.16 7.28
CA THR A 58 -23.89 -28.68 6.21
C THR A 58 -23.97 -27.82 4.94
N SER A 59 -25.15 -27.27 4.62
CA SER A 59 -25.31 -26.26 3.57
C SER A 59 -24.50 -24.99 3.86
N GLN A 60 -24.60 -24.44 5.07
CA GLN A 60 -23.84 -23.26 5.50
C GLN A 60 -22.32 -23.50 5.49
N GLU A 61 -21.87 -24.68 5.89
CA GLU A 61 -20.44 -25.07 5.86
C GLU A 61 -19.92 -25.24 4.43
N ALA A 62 -20.73 -25.75 3.50
CA ALA A 62 -20.40 -25.79 2.07
C ALA A 62 -20.26 -24.38 1.49
N SER A 63 -21.22 -23.48 1.76
CA SER A 63 -21.11 -22.07 1.34
C SER A 63 -19.88 -21.38 1.95
N LEU A 64 -19.55 -21.65 3.22
CA LEU A 64 -18.34 -21.12 3.87
C LEU A 64 -17.07 -21.60 3.17
N LYS A 65 -17.03 -22.87 2.73
CA LYS A 65 -15.90 -23.43 1.96
C LYS A 65 -15.74 -22.72 0.62
N GLU A 66 -16.81 -22.57 -0.15
CA GLU A 66 -16.78 -21.84 -1.43
C GLU A 66 -16.30 -20.39 -1.27
N LEU A 67 -16.78 -19.67 -0.24
CA LEU A 67 -16.35 -18.29 0.01
C LEU A 67 -14.86 -18.20 0.38
N LYS A 68 -14.32 -19.19 1.10
CA LYS A 68 -12.88 -19.28 1.42
C LYS A 68 -12.03 -19.51 0.18
N GLU A 69 -12.46 -20.42 -0.70
CA GLU A 69 -11.75 -20.72 -1.96
C GLU A 69 -11.75 -19.48 -2.90
N LYS A 70 -12.87 -18.74 -2.95
CA LYS A 70 -12.98 -17.49 -3.73
C LYS A 70 -12.11 -16.35 -3.16
N THR A 71 -11.92 -16.26 -1.84
CA THR A 71 -11.15 -15.17 -1.19
C THR A 71 -9.65 -15.43 -1.07
N GLN A 72 -9.20 -16.68 -1.01
CA GLN A 72 -7.78 -17.04 -0.88
C GLN A 72 -6.84 -16.44 -1.94
N PRO A 73 -7.14 -16.47 -3.27
CA PRO A 73 -6.22 -15.96 -4.28
C PRO A 73 -6.00 -14.43 -4.19
N GLY A 74 -6.97 -13.69 -3.64
CA GLY A 74 -6.91 -12.23 -3.53
C GLY A 74 -5.69 -11.72 -2.78
N ARG A 75 -5.19 -12.43 -1.75
CA ARG A 75 -4.02 -11.96 -0.98
C ARG A 75 -2.75 -11.97 -1.83
N ALA A 76 -2.48 -13.04 -2.57
CA ALA A 76 -1.27 -13.16 -3.39
C ALA A 76 -1.28 -12.15 -4.55
N VAL A 77 -2.45 -11.92 -5.16
CA VAL A 77 -2.62 -10.92 -6.23
C VAL A 77 -2.43 -9.50 -5.68
N LEU A 78 -2.97 -9.17 -4.50
CA LEU A 78 -2.77 -7.86 -3.87
C LEU A 78 -1.30 -7.57 -3.53
N GLU A 79 -0.51 -8.56 -3.09
CA GLU A 79 0.94 -8.35 -2.87
C GLU A 79 1.71 -8.18 -4.19
N LYS A 80 1.37 -8.94 -5.25
CA LYS A 80 1.94 -8.71 -6.59
C LYS A 80 1.67 -7.28 -7.07
N LEU A 81 0.42 -6.82 -6.99
CA LEU A 81 0.04 -5.46 -7.37
C LEU A 81 0.72 -4.38 -6.54
N ARG A 82 0.93 -4.60 -5.23
CA ARG A 82 1.72 -3.67 -4.39
C ARG A 82 3.16 -3.56 -4.87
N ASN A 83 3.79 -4.68 -5.23
CA ASN A 83 5.15 -4.70 -5.75
C ASN A 83 5.23 -4.06 -7.14
N GLU A 84 4.29 -4.33 -8.04
CA GLU A 84 4.19 -3.67 -9.36
C GLU A 84 4.04 -2.15 -9.21
N ILE A 85 3.10 -1.69 -8.37
CA ILE A 85 2.91 -0.25 -8.08
C ILE A 85 4.18 0.37 -7.50
N ARG A 86 4.90 -0.33 -6.61
CA ARG A 86 6.17 0.16 -6.06
C ARG A 86 7.22 0.33 -7.17
N VAL A 87 7.44 -0.69 -7.99
CA VAL A 87 8.40 -0.63 -9.11
C VAL A 87 8.05 0.48 -10.10
N LEU A 88 6.76 0.70 -10.41
CA LEU A 88 6.32 1.80 -11.26
C LEU A 88 6.57 3.18 -10.62
N ASN A 89 6.36 3.34 -9.31
CA ASN A 89 6.72 4.58 -8.60
C ASN A 89 8.24 4.81 -8.63
N ASP A 90 9.05 3.78 -8.37
CA ASP A 90 10.51 3.88 -8.35
C ASP A 90 11.06 4.29 -9.74
N LYS A 91 10.54 3.67 -10.82
CA LYS A 91 10.82 4.08 -12.21
C LYS A 91 10.42 5.53 -12.48
N LYS A 92 9.17 5.90 -12.16
CA LYS A 92 8.66 7.27 -12.36
C LYS A 92 9.53 8.30 -11.62
N ASN A 93 9.94 8.00 -10.39
CA ASN A 93 10.77 8.87 -9.57
C ASN A 93 12.18 9.04 -10.15
N ALA A 94 12.77 8.00 -10.74
CA ALA A 94 14.04 8.11 -11.47
C ALA A 94 13.92 9.05 -12.68
N ILE A 95 12.91 8.85 -13.51
CA ILE A 95 12.65 9.66 -14.72
C ILE A 95 12.32 11.11 -14.37
N VAL A 96 11.62 11.36 -13.26
CA VAL A 96 11.37 12.72 -12.72
C VAL A 96 12.69 13.41 -12.35
N ARG A 97 13.63 12.71 -11.68
CA ARG A 97 14.96 13.26 -11.36
C ARG A 97 15.77 13.59 -12.62
N GLU A 98 15.71 12.73 -13.64
CA GLU A 98 16.35 12.98 -14.94
C GLU A 98 15.73 14.19 -15.67
N ARG A 99 14.40 14.31 -15.67
CA ARG A 99 13.72 15.50 -16.21
C ARG A 99 14.15 16.76 -15.47
N ASP A 100 14.27 16.70 -14.14
CA ASP A 100 14.61 17.88 -13.33
C ASP A 100 16.09 18.27 -13.46
N SER A 101 17.00 17.32 -13.69
CA SER A 101 18.39 17.63 -14.05
C SER A 101 18.50 18.22 -15.47
N LEU A 102 17.71 17.74 -16.44
CA LEU A 102 17.60 18.35 -17.78
C LEU A 102 17.05 19.77 -17.73
N ARG A 103 16.04 20.05 -16.87
CA ARG A 103 15.54 21.41 -16.62
C ARG A 103 16.61 22.31 -16.02
N ALA A 104 17.33 21.84 -15.00
CA ALA A 104 18.43 22.59 -14.40
C ALA A 104 19.55 22.90 -15.41
N ARG A 105 19.89 21.96 -16.30
CA ARG A 105 20.82 22.21 -17.42
C ARG A 105 20.27 23.26 -18.39
N GLN A 106 19.01 23.15 -18.79
CA GLN A 106 18.36 24.13 -19.67
C GLN A 106 18.37 25.56 -19.07
N ASP A 107 18.04 25.70 -17.79
CA ASP A 107 18.02 27.00 -17.13
C ASP A 107 19.44 27.57 -16.94
N LYS A 108 20.44 26.73 -16.68
CA LYS A 108 21.86 27.14 -16.69
C LYS A 108 22.29 27.66 -18.07
N THR A 109 21.99 26.95 -19.16
CA THR A 109 22.28 27.40 -20.53
C THR A 109 21.57 28.72 -20.85
N ARG A 110 20.31 28.88 -20.42
CA ARG A 110 19.56 30.15 -20.57
C ARG A 110 20.21 31.30 -19.80
N GLN A 111 20.65 31.08 -18.56
CA GLN A 111 21.34 32.08 -17.74
C GLN A 111 22.69 32.47 -18.36
N GLN A 112 23.48 31.51 -18.82
CA GLN A 112 24.75 31.76 -19.50
C GLN A 112 24.56 32.61 -20.77
N GLN A 113 23.60 32.25 -21.62
CA GLN A 113 23.28 33.06 -22.80
C GLN A 113 22.71 34.44 -22.45
N LYS A 114 21.98 34.59 -21.34
CA LYS A 114 21.53 35.90 -20.85
C LYS A 114 22.73 36.75 -20.42
N SER A 115 23.68 36.18 -19.67
CA SER A 115 24.92 36.87 -19.25
C SER A 115 25.73 37.33 -20.46
N LYS A 116 26.06 36.42 -21.39
CA LYS A 116 26.76 36.75 -22.65
C LYS A 116 26.06 37.86 -23.43
N ARG A 117 24.72 37.86 -23.52
CA ARG A 117 23.95 38.94 -24.18
C ARG A 117 23.99 40.27 -23.43
N GLU A 118 23.97 40.25 -22.10
CA GLU A 118 24.11 41.46 -21.27
C GLU A 118 25.53 42.03 -21.32
N GLU A 119 26.55 41.18 -21.31
CA GLU A 119 27.96 41.52 -21.51
C GLU A 119 28.18 42.15 -22.89
N LEU A 120 27.72 41.50 -23.97
CA LEU A 120 27.74 42.06 -25.32
C LEU A 120 27.00 43.40 -25.41
N ARG A 121 25.86 43.57 -24.72
CA ARG A 121 25.13 44.85 -24.67
C ARG A 121 25.92 45.93 -23.94
N LYS A 122 26.53 45.62 -22.78
CA LYS A 122 27.38 46.55 -22.02
C LYS A 122 28.62 46.94 -22.82
N PHE A 123 29.26 45.98 -23.48
CA PHE A 123 30.45 46.20 -24.29
C PHE A 123 30.13 47.08 -25.52
N ARG A 124 29.01 46.82 -26.24
CA ARG A 124 28.51 47.72 -27.28
C ARG A 124 28.25 49.14 -26.76
N ALA A 125 27.63 49.27 -25.58
CA ALA A 125 27.34 50.57 -24.98
C ALA A 125 28.59 51.33 -24.49
N SER A 126 29.74 50.66 -24.34
CA SER A 126 31.01 51.28 -23.95
C SER A 126 31.84 51.84 -25.12
N LEU A 127 31.44 51.54 -26.37
CA LEU A 127 32.17 51.92 -27.56
C LEU A 127 31.54 53.18 -28.19
N LYS A 128 32.38 54.14 -28.57
CA LYS A 128 31.95 55.39 -29.21
C LYS A 128 31.37 55.17 -30.62
N TYR A 129 31.90 54.16 -31.33
CA TYR A 129 31.52 53.80 -32.69
C TYR A 129 30.98 52.37 -32.74
N SER A 130 29.95 52.15 -33.57
CA SER A 130 29.25 50.86 -33.69
C SER A 130 29.77 50.00 -34.85
N LYS A 131 30.45 50.62 -35.84
CA LYS A 131 31.03 49.94 -37.01
C LYS A 131 32.53 50.19 -37.10
N LEU A 132 33.24 49.26 -37.75
CA LEU A 132 34.66 49.49 -38.12
C LEU A 132 34.80 50.64 -39.13
N GLU A 133 33.90 50.69 -40.13
CA GLU A 133 33.89 51.70 -41.19
C GLU A 133 33.94 53.13 -40.64
N ASP A 134 33.17 53.41 -39.59
CA ASP A 134 33.09 54.74 -38.95
C ASP A 134 34.41 55.11 -38.24
N VAL A 135 35.11 54.12 -37.66
CA VAL A 135 36.40 54.32 -36.99
C VAL A 135 37.53 54.50 -38.00
N ASP A 136 37.54 53.66 -39.04
CA ASP A 136 38.56 53.71 -40.10
C ASP A 136 38.46 55.04 -40.89
N ALA A 137 37.24 55.55 -41.12
CA ALA A 137 37.02 56.86 -41.72
C ALA A 137 37.58 58.03 -40.86
N GLU A 138 37.35 58.02 -39.54
CA GLU A 138 37.84 59.09 -38.66
C GLU A 138 39.37 59.00 -38.43
N ILE A 139 39.95 57.79 -38.39
CA ILE A 139 41.41 57.60 -38.39
C ILE A 139 42.02 58.23 -39.64
N ASN A 140 41.52 57.87 -40.83
CA ASN A 140 42.01 58.39 -42.11
C ASN A 140 41.91 59.92 -42.17
N ARG A 141 40.81 60.50 -41.65
CA ARG A 141 40.61 61.94 -41.58
C ARG A 141 41.65 62.64 -40.69
N LEU A 142 41.96 62.08 -39.52
CA LEU A 142 42.96 62.65 -38.61
C LEU A 142 44.38 62.49 -39.16
N GLU A 143 44.71 61.37 -39.80
CA GLU A 143 46.01 61.13 -40.45
C GLU A 143 46.21 62.07 -41.67
N GLN A 144 45.15 62.32 -42.45
CA GLN A 144 45.18 63.33 -43.52
C GLN A 144 45.35 64.75 -42.96
N TYR A 145 44.71 65.09 -41.84
CA TYR A 145 44.90 66.38 -41.17
C TYR A 145 46.34 66.55 -40.65
N GLN A 146 46.91 65.51 -40.03
CA GLN A 146 48.30 65.52 -39.54
C GLN A 146 49.31 65.79 -40.67
N SER A 147 49.08 65.19 -41.85
CA SER A 147 50.01 65.27 -42.99
C SER A 147 49.87 66.54 -43.83
N THR A 148 48.81 67.33 -43.64
CA THR A 148 48.50 68.51 -44.48
C THR A 148 48.53 69.84 -43.74
N VAL A 149 48.49 69.85 -42.40
CA VAL A 149 48.46 71.07 -41.58
C VAL A 149 49.67 71.14 -40.66
N SER A 150 50.37 72.28 -40.67
CA SER A 150 51.45 72.54 -39.72
C SER A 150 50.87 72.88 -38.35
N LEU A 151 51.06 71.99 -37.37
CA LEU A 151 50.53 72.09 -36.02
C LEU A 151 51.62 72.46 -35.00
N ALA A 152 51.23 73.03 -33.86
CA ALA A 152 52.15 73.14 -32.74
C ALA A 152 52.44 71.74 -32.15
N LEU A 153 53.66 71.52 -31.65
CA LEU A 153 54.13 70.23 -31.13
C LEU A 153 53.22 69.62 -30.02
N LYS A 154 52.47 70.45 -29.31
CA LYS A 154 51.48 70.01 -28.31
C LYS A 154 50.26 69.38 -28.99
N ASP A 155 49.71 70.06 -29.99
CA ASP A 155 48.48 69.66 -30.68
C ASP A 155 48.74 68.41 -31.54
N GLU A 156 49.91 68.31 -32.17
CA GLU A 156 50.34 67.11 -32.88
C GLU A 156 50.43 65.88 -31.95
N LYS A 157 51.00 66.04 -30.74
CA LYS A 157 51.04 64.96 -29.74
C LYS A 157 49.64 64.53 -29.29
N ASP A 158 48.71 65.46 -29.14
CA ASP A 158 47.33 65.14 -28.75
C ASP A 158 46.54 64.50 -29.91
N LEU A 159 46.81 64.88 -31.16
CA LEU A 159 46.29 64.23 -32.36
C LEU A 159 46.77 62.76 -32.47
N ILE A 160 48.07 62.51 -32.26
CA ILE A 160 48.65 61.14 -32.26
C ILE A 160 48.01 60.27 -31.16
N LYS A 161 47.73 60.83 -29.97
CA LYS A 161 46.99 60.12 -28.92
C LYS A 161 45.57 59.75 -29.36
N GLN A 162 44.86 60.66 -30.03
CA GLN A 162 43.50 60.39 -30.55
C GLN A 162 43.52 59.26 -31.58
N ILE A 163 44.43 59.30 -32.56
CA ILE A 163 44.61 58.23 -33.57
C ILE A 163 44.92 56.89 -32.88
N SER A 164 45.82 56.89 -31.87
CA SER A 164 46.14 55.70 -31.08
C SER A 164 44.90 55.15 -30.33
N SER A 165 44.09 56.02 -29.73
CA SER A 165 42.84 55.64 -29.05
C SER A 165 41.83 55.03 -30.02
N LEU A 166 41.62 55.63 -31.20
CA LEU A 166 40.74 55.10 -32.23
C LEU A 166 41.22 53.73 -32.75
N ARG A 167 42.53 53.55 -32.97
CA ARG A 167 43.12 52.25 -33.33
C ARG A 167 42.91 51.18 -32.25
N GLN A 168 42.82 51.56 -30.96
CA GLN A 168 42.45 50.64 -29.87
C GLN A 168 40.94 50.34 -29.86
N GLU A 169 40.08 51.33 -30.11
CA GLU A 169 38.63 51.13 -30.25
C GLU A 169 38.29 50.20 -31.42
N ARG A 170 38.96 50.36 -32.57
CA ARG A 170 38.84 49.46 -33.73
C ARG A 170 39.01 47.99 -33.36
N LYS A 171 40.09 47.66 -32.62
CA LYS A 171 40.38 46.29 -32.15
C LYS A 171 39.26 45.75 -31.25
N LYS A 172 38.75 46.57 -30.32
CA LYS A 172 37.63 46.20 -29.44
C LYS A 172 36.35 45.90 -30.23
N ILE A 173 36.09 46.62 -31.33
CA ILE A 173 34.94 46.35 -32.22
C ILE A 173 35.13 45.03 -33.00
N GLU A 174 36.35 44.71 -33.45
CA GLU A 174 36.65 43.41 -34.08
C GLU A 174 36.47 42.25 -33.10
N GLU A 175 36.97 42.39 -31.86
CA GLU A 175 36.76 41.42 -30.77
C GLU A 175 35.27 41.25 -30.45
N LEU A 176 34.51 42.35 -30.40
CA LEU A 176 33.07 42.33 -30.20
C LEU A 176 32.33 41.58 -31.31
N LYS A 177 32.73 41.75 -32.59
CA LYS A 177 32.16 41.02 -33.73
C LYS A 177 32.37 39.51 -33.58
N LYS A 178 33.58 39.08 -33.21
CA LYS A 178 33.90 37.65 -32.97
C LYS A 178 33.05 37.08 -31.84
N LEU A 179 33.10 37.70 -30.66
CA LEU A 179 32.34 37.28 -29.48
C LEU A 179 30.82 37.21 -29.73
N ALA A 180 30.29 38.10 -30.58
CA ALA A 180 28.88 38.10 -30.96
C ALA A 180 28.50 36.99 -31.96
N GLY A 181 29.43 36.54 -32.81
CA GLY A 181 29.25 35.38 -33.69
C GLY A 181 29.26 34.09 -32.88
N ASP A 182 30.33 33.87 -32.10
CA ASP A 182 30.48 32.68 -31.25
C ASP A 182 29.27 32.50 -30.31
N SER A 183 28.81 33.59 -29.68
CA SER A 183 27.65 33.58 -28.77
C SER A 183 26.29 33.32 -29.45
N ALA A 184 26.21 33.33 -30.78
CA ALA A 184 24.97 33.06 -31.53
C ALA A 184 24.82 31.58 -31.89
N GLU A 185 25.93 30.92 -32.25
CA GLU A 185 25.97 29.48 -32.55
C GLU A 185 26.05 28.65 -31.25
N GLU A 186 26.78 29.12 -30.24
CA GLU A 186 27.02 28.38 -28.99
C GLU A 186 25.74 28.24 -28.13
N GLY A 187 25.07 27.11 -28.32
CA GLY A 187 23.86 26.71 -27.59
C GLY A 187 22.54 26.93 -28.34
N ALA A 188 22.57 26.92 -29.68
CA ALA A 188 21.36 26.71 -30.49
C ALA A 188 20.94 25.23 -30.47
N ASP A 189 21.84 24.32 -30.85
CA ASP A 189 21.58 22.87 -30.94
C ASP A 189 21.34 22.24 -29.54
N ASP A 190 22.15 22.63 -28.56
CA ASP A 190 21.97 22.27 -27.14
C ASP A 190 20.54 22.59 -26.63
N LYS A 191 19.85 23.58 -27.20
CA LYS A 191 18.46 23.90 -26.84
C LYS A 191 17.43 23.03 -27.53
N THR A 192 17.62 22.65 -28.80
CA THR A 192 16.70 21.73 -29.48
C THR A 192 16.75 20.37 -28.78
N ASP A 193 17.95 19.87 -28.54
CA ASP A 193 18.20 18.56 -27.94
C ASP A 193 17.64 18.46 -26.51
N LEU A 194 17.89 19.49 -25.67
CA LEU A 194 17.30 19.54 -24.33
C LEU A 194 15.77 19.63 -24.34
N ASN A 195 15.17 20.34 -25.30
CA ASN A 195 13.71 20.41 -25.43
C ASN A 195 13.11 19.06 -25.87
N GLU A 196 13.76 18.34 -26.77
CA GLU A 196 13.32 17.01 -27.22
C GLU A 196 13.47 15.96 -26.11
N ALA A 197 14.62 15.95 -25.41
CA ALA A 197 14.82 15.11 -24.25
C ALA A 197 13.77 15.37 -23.15
N LEU A 198 13.44 16.64 -22.88
CA LEU A 198 12.37 17.00 -21.94
C LEU A 198 10.98 16.55 -22.40
N LYS A 199 10.65 16.68 -23.70
CA LYS A 199 9.39 16.15 -24.27
C LYS A 199 9.31 14.64 -24.10
N ALA A 200 10.37 13.91 -24.46
CA ALA A 200 10.44 12.45 -24.34
C ALA A 200 10.24 12.00 -22.88
N LYS A 201 10.94 12.64 -21.93
CA LYS A 201 10.81 12.34 -20.49
C LYS A 201 9.42 12.66 -19.93
N ASN A 202 8.76 13.73 -20.39
CA ASN A 202 7.37 14.01 -20.01
C ASN A 202 6.39 12.96 -20.56
N LEU A 203 6.58 12.49 -21.80
CA LEU A 203 5.76 11.40 -22.38
C LEU A 203 5.95 10.09 -21.61
N GLU A 204 7.18 9.78 -21.20
CA GLU A 204 7.51 8.61 -20.37
C GLU A 204 6.84 8.68 -18.99
N ILE A 205 6.87 9.86 -18.33
CA ILE A 205 6.19 10.11 -17.05
C ILE A 205 4.67 9.95 -17.17
N ASN A 206 4.07 10.42 -18.26
CA ASN A 206 2.62 10.32 -18.49
C ASN A 206 2.20 8.85 -18.66
N LYS A 207 2.88 8.08 -19.51
CA LYS A 207 2.63 6.64 -19.68
C LYS A 207 2.70 5.88 -18.34
N LEU A 208 3.76 6.13 -17.56
CA LEU A 208 3.92 5.52 -16.23
C LEU A 208 2.86 5.99 -15.23
N PHE A 209 2.31 7.20 -15.38
CA PHE A 209 1.21 7.67 -14.54
C PHE A 209 -0.09 6.92 -14.85
N ASP A 210 -0.39 6.73 -16.14
CA ASP A 210 -1.58 6.02 -16.60
C ASP A 210 -1.54 4.53 -16.21
N GLU A 211 -0.41 3.85 -16.44
CA GLU A 211 -0.16 2.47 -15.99
C GLU A 211 -0.35 2.31 -14.47
N LEU A 212 0.16 3.26 -13.69
CA LEU A 212 0.14 3.22 -12.23
C LEU A 212 -1.26 3.50 -11.68
N ASN A 213 -2.05 4.35 -12.34
CA ASN A 213 -3.47 4.54 -12.01
C ASN A 213 -4.28 3.28 -12.33
N ALA A 214 -4.13 2.69 -13.52
CA ALA A 214 -4.78 1.42 -13.86
C ALA A 214 -4.47 0.32 -12.83
N LYS A 215 -3.21 0.22 -12.38
CA LYS A 215 -2.80 -0.74 -11.33
C LYS A 215 -3.37 -0.41 -9.94
N ARG A 216 -3.56 0.87 -9.60
CA ARG A 216 -4.26 1.28 -8.37
C ARG A 216 -5.74 0.91 -8.41
N ASP A 217 -6.40 1.09 -9.55
CA ASP A 217 -7.82 0.76 -9.73
C ASP A 217 -8.04 -0.77 -9.70
N GLU A 218 -7.18 -1.55 -10.36
CA GLU A 218 -7.14 -3.01 -10.26
C GLU A 218 -7.02 -3.47 -8.79
N ARG A 219 -6.05 -2.90 -8.06
CA ARG A 219 -5.86 -3.19 -6.63
C ARG A 219 -7.07 -2.78 -5.78
N LYS A 220 -7.69 -1.64 -6.05
CA LYS A 220 -8.86 -1.13 -5.32
C LYS A 220 -10.06 -2.07 -5.51
N ALA A 221 -10.39 -2.43 -6.75
CA ALA A 221 -11.47 -3.34 -7.07
C ALA A 221 -11.30 -4.73 -6.41
N ILE A 222 -10.07 -5.24 -6.32
CA ILE A 222 -9.78 -6.51 -5.63
C ILE A 222 -9.94 -6.36 -4.11
N SER A 223 -9.55 -5.22 -3.52
CA SER A 223 -9.76 -4.96 -2.09
C SER A 223 -11.26 -4.91 -1.76
N GLU A 224 -12.04 -4.13 -2.51
CA GLU A 224 -13.48 -3.99 -2.30
C GLU A 224 -14.21 -5.33 -2.42
N ARG A 225 -13.85 -6.17 -3.41
CA ARG A 225 -14.38 -7.55 -3.52
C ARG A 225 -14.04 -8.38 -2.28
N LYS A 226 -12.78 -8.36 -1.85
CA LYS A 226 -12.31 -9.11 -0.68
C LYS A 226 -13.01 -8.66 0.61
N ASP A 227 -13.23 -7.36 0.79
CA ASP A 227 -13.87 -6.82 1.99
C ASP A 227 -15.35 -7.20 2.04
N ASN A 228 -16.07 -7.11 0.90
CA ASN A 228 -17.44 -7.61 0.75
C ASN A 228 -17.56 -9.13 1.02
N ASP A 229 -16.64 -9.94 0.48
CA ASP A 229 -16.67 -11.39 0.66
C ASP A 229 -16.26 -11.80 2.09
N SER A 230 -15.40 -11.02 2.75
CA SER A 230 -15.08 -11.14 4.18
C SER A 230 -16.32 -10.89 5.04
N GLU A 231 -17.11 -9.86 4.73
CA GLU A 231 -18.36 -9.59 5.45
C GLU A 231 -19.38 -10.72 5.28
N LYS A 232 -19.56 -11.24 4.05
CA LYS A 232 -20.42 -12.41 3.79
C LYS A 232 -19.92 -13.64 4.54
N MET A 233 -18.61 -13.90 4.53
CA MET A 233 -18.00 -15.03 5.24
C MET A 233 -18.24 -14.93 6.74
N ASN A 234 -18.11 -13.75 7.34
CA ASN A 234 -18.42 -13.51 8.75
C ASN A 234 -19.90 -13.73 9.08
N LYS A 235 -20.82 -13.32 8.19
CA LYS A 235 -22.27 -13.59 8.35
C LYS A 235 -22.55 -15.10 8.34
N VAL A 236 -22.01 -15.85 7.38
CA VAL A 236 -22.18 -17.31 7.30
C VAL A 236 -21.51 -18.01 8.49
N TYR A 237 -20.33 -17.58 8.92
CA TYR A 237 -19.66 -18.12 10.11
C TYR A 237 -20.50 -17.96 11.37
N ASN A 238 -21.07 -16.78 11.59
CA ASN A 238 -21.98 -16.52 12.72
C ASN A 238 -23.26 -17.36 12.65
N GLN A 239 -23.77 -17.66 11.45
CA GLN A 239 -24.89 -18.57 11.27
C GLN A 239 -24.51 -20.02 11.62
N VAL A 240 -23.37 -20.52 11.12
CA VAL A 240 -22.86 -21.88 11.45
C VAL A 240 -22.71 -22.06 12.95
N THR A 241 -22.12 -21.07 13.64
CA THR A 241 -21.96 -21.09 15.11
C THR A 241 -23.31 -21.17 15.83
N LYS A 242 -24.28 -20.32 15.48
CA LYS A 242 -25.63 -20.36 16.06
C LYS A 242 -26.37 -21.66 15.77
N THR A 243 -26.25 -22.21 14.56
CA THR A 243 -26.85 -23.51 14.22
C THR A 243 -26.21 -24.64 15.04
N ARG A 244 -24.89 -24.61 15.23
CA ARG A 244 -24.16 -25.58 16.07
C ARG A 244 -24.55 -25.50 17.55
N GLU A 245 -24.72 -24.30 18.09
CA GLU A 245 -25.21 -24.08 19.45
C GLU A 245 -26.59 -24.71 19.66
N LYS A 246 -27.56 -24.41 18.79
CA LYS A 246 -28.90 -25.02 18.82
C LYS A 246 -28.89 -26.54 18.71
N VAL A 247 -28.03 -27.11 17.86
CA VAL A 247 -27.88 -28.58 17.73
C VAL A 247 -27.35 -29.16 19.04
N ASN A 248 -26.38 -28.52 19.70
CA ASN A 248 -25.87 -28.96 21.01
C ASN A 248 -26.95 -28.86 22.11
N GLU A 249 -27.76 -27.79 22.11
CA GLU A 249 -28.89 -27.62 23.03
C GLU A 249 -29.92 -28.74 22.87
N LEU A 250 -30.31 -29.08 21.63
CA LEU A 250 -31.22 -30.19 21.35
C LEU A 250 -30.64 -31.55 21.78
N TYR A 251 -29.35 -31.80 21.58
CA TYR A 251 -28.70 -33.00 22.11
C TYR A 251 -28.69 -33.03 23.65
N ALA A 252 -28.53 -31.87 24.31
CA ALA A 252 -28.62 -31.77 25.77
C ALA A 252 -30.06 -32.04 26.26
N GLN A 253 -31.09 -31.50 25.58
CA GLN A 253 -32.50 -31.79 25.86
C GLN A 253 -32.82 -33.28 25.65
N LYS A 254 -32.36 -33.88 24.55
CA LYS A 254 -32.48 -35.32 24.29
C LYS A 254 -31.90 -36.15 25.45
N LYS A 255 -30.69 -35.78 25.91
CA LYS A 255 -30.01 -36.43 27.04
C LYS A 255 -30.78 -36.23 28.36
N ALA A 256 -31.34 -35.05 28.61
CA ALA A 256 -32.16 -34.77 29.79
C ALA A 256 -33.41 -35.66 29.81
N ILE A 257 -34.19 -35.71 28.73
CA ILE A 257 -35.40 -36.56 28.61
C ILE A 257 -35.06 -38.04 28.83
N LEU A 258 -33.96 -38.53 28.23
CA LEU A 258 -33.50 -39.91 28.45
C LEU A 258 -33.10 -40.17 29.91
N THR A 259 -32.49 -39.20 30.58
CA THR A 259 -32.07 -39.30 31.99
C THR A 259 -33.26 -39.26 32.94
N GLU A 260 -34.21 -38.36 32.73
CA GLU A 260 -35.45 -38.27 33.52
C GLU A 260 -36.32 -39.51 33.35
N TRP A 261 -36.50 -39.97 32.10
CA TRP A 261 -37.27 -41.19 31.84
C TRP A 261 -36.62 -42.39 32.50
N LYS A 262 -35.28 -42.51 32.45
CA LYS A 262 -34.56 -43.58 33.15
C LYS A 262 -34.80 -43.51 34.67
N LYS A 263 -34.66 -42.34 35.31
CA LYS A 263 -34.95 -42.16 36.74
C LYS A 263 -36.36 -42.62 37.12
N LYS A 264 -37.39 -42.09 36.45
CA LYS A 264 -38.80 -42.43 36.71
C LYS A 264 -39.09 -43.92 36.46
N ASN A 265 -38.41 -44.52 35.48
CA ASN A 265 -38.54 -45.94 35.16
C ASN A 265 -37.87 -46.82 36.23
N ASP A 266 -36.67 -46.45 36.69
CA ASP A 266 -35.96 -47.13 37.76
C ASP A 266 -36.74 -47.01 39.10
N GLU A 267 -37.31 -45.84 39.39
CA GLU A 267 -38.25 -45.60 40.52
C GLU A 267 -39.48 -46.53 40.46
N TYR A 268 -40.14 -46.62 39.30
CA TYR A 268 -41.28 -47.52 39.10
C TYR A 268 -40.92 -48.99 39.31
N TYR A 269 -39.81 -49.47 38.72
CA TYR A 269 -39.40 -50.86 38.89
C TYR A 269 -38.88 -51.17 40.30
N ASN A 270 -38.31 -50.20 41.01
CA ASN A 270 -37.96 -50.38 42.42
C ASN A 270 -39.21 -50.46 43.31
N TYR A 271 -40.22 -49.63 43.05
CA TYR A 271 -41.53 -49.73 43.70
C TYR A 271 -42.19 -51.10 43.45
N GLN A 272 -42.19 -51.58 42.21
CA GLN A 272 -42.74 -52.89 41.83
C GLN A 272 -41.97 -54.09 42.40
N ARG A 273 -40.70 -53.94 42.78
CA ARG A 273 -39.90 -54.99 43.45
C ARG A 273 -40.05 -54.99 44.98
N ALA A 274 -40.63 -53.94 45.54
CA ALA A 274 -40.84 -53.76 46.98
C ALA A 274 -42.30 -53.96 47.40
N LEU A 275 -43.18 -54.21 46.42
CA LEU A 275 -44.51 -54.81 46.57
C LEU A 275 -44.40 -56.35 46.63
#